data_AF-A0A1X2GWX2-F1
#
_entry.id   AF-A0A1X2GWX2-F1
#
_cell.length_a   1.000
_cell.length_b   1.000
_cell.length_c   1.000
_cell.angle_alpha   90.00
_cell.angle_beta   90.00
_cell.angle_gamma   90.00
#
_symmetry.space_group_name_H-M   'P 1'
#
loop_
_entity.id
_entity.type
_entity.pdbx_description
1 polymer ?
#
loop_
_entity_poly.entity_id
_entity_poly.type
_entity_poly.pdbx_seq_one_letter_code
_entity_poly.pdbx_strand_id
1 'polypeptide(L)'
;MDKIMYEAQRQGRFSFYMTHFGEEALLGVVAALQPKDVIHGQYREAFGLLYRGFTVEECMDQCFANVADGGKGRQMPVHYTSSKHYFQSISSPLATQIPQAAGSAYALKMRIPTQYHANDSERNCSVCFFGEGAASEGDFHAGMNLAATLKCPVVFVCRNNGYAISTPASEQYNGDGIASRGVGYGMDTIRIDGNDMWAAYNATKTARKIAVEENKPVLIEAMTYRVGHHSTSDDSTKYRDRKEVERHQQFENPITRVCNYMMNQGFWTQAEDDQYKQEVRDHVMSSFKNSQKKKKPPVKELFTDVYDTLPPNLVQQEKELERLITTYPEYFDFLDEHEKS
;
A
#
# COMPACT_ATOMS: atom_id res chain seq x y z
N MET A 1 10.16 5.35 -9.83
CA MET A 1 10.39 5.44 -8.37
C MET A 1 11.17 4.24 -7.85
N ASP A 2 10.62 3.03 -7.89
CA ASP A 2 11.22 1.84 -7.24
C ASP A 2 12.68 1.56 -7.56
N LYS A 3 13.09 1.64 -8.83
CA LYS A 3 14.50 1.43 -9.22
C LYS A 3 15.46 2.38 -8.50
N ILE A 4 15.09 3.66 -8.41
CA ILE A 4 15.93 4.70 -7.78
C ILE A 4 15.96 4.50 -6.27
N MET A 5 14.81 4.24 -5.66
CA MET A 5 14.70 4.06 -4.21
C MET A 5 15.39 2.78 -3.72
N TYR A 6 15.25 1.68 -4.46
CA TYR A 6 15.94 0.43 -4.15
C TYR A 6 17.47 0.62 -4.13
N GLU A 7 18.03 1.26 -5.17
CA GLU A 7 19.47 1.55 -5.22
C GLU A 7 19.92 2.55 -4.15
N ALA A 8 19.10 3.55 -3.84
CA ALA A 8 19.39 4.50 -2.77
C ALA A 8 19.45 3.79 -1.40
N GLN A 9 18.55 2.84 -1.13
CA GLN A 9 18.64 2.00 0.06
C GLN A 9 19.93 1.18 0.07
N ARG A 10 20.33 0.61 -1.08
CA ARG A 10 21.60 -0.14 -1.20
C ARG A 10 22.85 0.69 -0.90
N GLN A 11 22.76 2.01 -1.08
CA GLN A 11 23.80 2.99 -0.72
C GLN A 11 23.70 3.50 0.73
N GLY A 12 22.78 2.96 1.53
CA GLY A 12 22.57 3.36 2.92
C GLY A 12 21.91 4.74 3.08
N ARG A 13 21.20 5.24 2.05
CA ARG A 13 20.54 6.56 2.11
C ARG A 13 19.35 6.58 3.06
N PHE A 14 18.71 5.43 3.26
CA PHE A 14 17.65 5.18 4.23
C PHE A 14 17.60 3.68 4.55
N SER A 15 16.82 3.28 5.55
CA SER A 15 16.98 1.98 6.21
C SER A 15 16.40 0.79 5.44
N PHE A 16 15.30 0.95 4.72
CA PHE A 16 14.52 -0.15 4.17
C PHE A 16 13.72 0.24 2.93
N TYR A 17 13.46 -0.69 2.01
CA TYR A 17 12.54 -0.47 0.89
C TYR A 17 11.86 -1.76 0.42
N MET A 18 10.69 -1.63 -0.20
CA MET A 18 9.97 -2.71 -0.87
C MET A 18 9.53 -2.22 -2.25
N THR A 19 9.87 -2.99 -3.28
CA THR A 19 9.50 -2.67 -4.66
C THR A 19 8.13 -3.23 -5.01
N HIS A 20 7.55 -2.79 -6.12
CA HIS A 20 6.21 -3.16 -6.59
C HIS A 20 6.28 -3.96 -7.91
N PHE A 21 7.48 -4.40 -8.30
CA PHE A 21 7.75 -5.02 -9.59
C PHE A 21 6.88 -6.26 -9.85
N GLY A 22 6.11 -6.20 -10.93
CA GLY A 22 5.21 -7.26 -11.39
C GLY A 22 3.77 -7.07 -10.96
N GLU A 23 3.48 -6.18 -10.00
CA GLU A 23 2.15 -6.00 -9.41
C GLU A 23 1.51 -4.64 -9.81
N GLU A 24 2.13 -3.88 -10.71
CA GLU A 24 1.76 -2.49 -11.01
C GLU A 24 0.39 -2.36 -11.71
N ALA A 25 -0.06 -3.38 -12.46
CA ALA A 25 -1.39 -3.37 -13.11
C ALA A 25 -2.55 -3.34 -12.11
N LEU A 26 -2.31 -3.67 -10.84
CA LEU A 26 -3.30 -3.52 -9.77
C LEU A 26 -3.67 -2.06 -9.49
N LEU A 27 -2.98 -1.10 -10.11
CA LEU A 27 -3.47 0.26 -10.31
C LEU A 27 -4.92 0.29 -10.84
N GLY A 28 -5.30 -0.66 -11.69
CA GLY A 28 -6.66 -0.80 -12.22
C GLY A 28 -7.72 -0.95 -11.13
N VAL A 29 -7.38 -1.60 -10.00
CA VAL A 29 -8.27 -1.69 -8.83
C VAL A 29 -8.59 -0.29 -8.33
N VAL A 30 -7.57 0.54 -8.08
CA VAL A 30 -7.74 1.88 -7.52
C VAL A 30 -8.40 2.84 -8.51
N ALA A 31 -8.11 2.68 -9.80
CA ALA A 31 -8.75 3.45 -10.87
C ALA A 31 -10.27 3.22 -10.99
N ALA A 32 -10.77 2.08 -10.51
CA ALA A 32 -12.20 1.77 -10.48
C ALA A 32 -12.95 2.33 -9.25
N LEU A 33 -12.23 2.92 -8.29
CA LEU A 33 -12.80 3.44 -7.05
C LEU A 33 -13.23 4.91 -7.18
N GLN A 34 -14.14 5.32 -6.30
CA GLN A 34 -14.43 6.73 -6.08
C GLN A 34 -13.35 7.35 -5.17
N PRO A 35 -13.12 8.67 -5.26
CA PRO A 35 -12.08 9.34 -4.45
C PRO A 35 -12.24 9.17 -2.94
N LYS A 36 -13.47 8.98 -2.46
CA LYS A 36 -13.81 8.84 -1.03
C LYS A 36 -13.94 7.40 -0.55
N ASP A 37 -13.76 6.40 -1.42
CA ASP A 37 -13.64 5.00 -0.97
C ASP A 37 -12.35 4.85 -0.15
N VAL A 38 -12.45 4.16 0.99
CA VAL A 38 -11.34 4.09 1.96
C VAL A 38 -10.45 2.91 1.65
N ILE A 39 -9.16 3.15 1.42
CA ILE A 39 -8.17 2.10 1.13
C ILE A 39 -7.44 1.71 2.40
N HIS A 40 -7.38 0.42 2.66
CA HIS A 40 -6.53 -0.24 3.64
C HIS A 40 -5.48 -1.07 2.88
N GLY A 41 -4.19 -0.80 3.10
CA GLY A 41 -3.09 -1.48 2.43
C GLY A 41 -2.31 -2.40 3.37
N GLN A 42 -1.39 -3.17 2.79
CA GLN A 42 -0.44 -4.01 3.53
C GLN A 42 0.94 -3.36 3.60
N TYR A 43 1.51 -2.98 2.45
CA TYR A 43 2.80 -2.24 2.30
C TYR A 43 3.29 -2.22 0.83
N ARG A 44 2.54 -2.78 -0.12
CA ARG A 44 2.93 -2.88 -1.54
C ARG A 44 1.87 -2.27 -2.44
N GLU A 45 1.25 -1.19 -1.98
CA GLU A 45 0.14 -0.50 -2.63
C GLU A 45 0.47 0.96 -2.96
N ALA A 46 1.77 1.32 -3.07
CA ALA A 46 2.17 2.70 -3.37
C ALA A 46 1.56 3.21 -4.69
N PHE A 47 1.32 2.31 -5.66
CA PHE A 47 0.61 2.63 -6.91
C PHE A 47 -0.76 3.27 -6.66
N GLY A 48 -1.48 2.86 -5.60
CA GLY A 48 -2.80 3.37 -5.27
C GLY A 48 -2.76 4.80 -4.71
N LEU A 49 -1.74 5.09 -3.90
CA LEU A 49 -1.48 6.44 -3.40
C LEU A 49 -1.07 7.38 -4.53
N LEU A 50 -0.12 6.95 -5.38
CA LEU A 50 0.34 7.72 -6.54
C LEU A 50 -0.82 8.05 -7.49
N TYR A 51 -1.71 7.08 -7.75
CA TYR A 51 -2.91 7.31 -8.57
C TYR A 51 -3.83 8.38 -8.00
N ARG A 52 -3.98 8.41 -6.66
CA ARG A 52 -4.82 9.40 -5.97
C ARG A 52 -4.15 10.75 -5.78
N GLY A 53 -2.94 10.94 -6.28
CA GLY A 53 -2.23 12.22 -6.25
C GLY A 53 -1.29 12.41 -5.06
N PHE A 54 -1.02 11.35 -4.28
CA PHE A 54 0.14 11.34 -3.38
C PHE A 54 1.40 11.41 -4.25
N THR A 55 2.27 12.36 -3.96
CA THR A 55 3.40 12.68 -4.84
C THR A 55 4.56 11.72 -4.62
N VAL A 56 5.44 11.63 -5.63
CA VAL A 56 6.70 10.90 -5.51
C VAL A 56 7.57 11.50 -4.40
N GLU A 57 7.52 12.82 -4.22
CA GLU A 57 8.24 13.49 -3.14
C GLU A 57 7.70 13.09 -1.76
N GLU A 58 6.38 13.02 -1.56
CA GLU A 58 5.80 12.56 -0.29
C GLU A 58 6.18 11.09 0.02
N CYS A 59 6.26 10.20 -0.98
CA CYS A 59 6.78 8.84 -0.78
C CYS A 59 8.23 8.85 -0.29
N MET A 60 9.06 9.73 -0.87
CA MET A 60 10.47 9.85 -0.52
C MET A 60 10.65 10.50 0.85
N ASP A 61 9.86 11.52 1.17
CA ASP A 61 9.86 12.20 2.46
C ASP A 61 9.61 11.21 3.60
N GLN A 62 8.63 10.31 3.42
CA GLN A 62 8.37 9.21 4.36
C GLN A 62 9.55 8.24 4.46
N CYS A 63 10.14 7.81 3.34
CA CYS A 63 11.30 6.91 3.37
C CYS A 63 12.54 7.53 4.02
N PHE A 64 12.73 8.83 3.85
CA PHE A 64 13.80 9.59 4.50
C PHE A 64 13.48 9.97 5.94
N ALA A 65 12.25 9.75 6.43
CA ALA A 65 11.80 10.20 7.74
C ALA A 65 12.16 11.67 8.01
N ASN A 66 11.89 12.53 7.03
CA ASN A 66 12.21 13.95 7.10
C ASN A 66 11.00 14.78 7.58
N VAL A 67 11.19 16.09 7.78
CA VAL A 67 10.16 17.02 8.30
C VAL A 67 8.89 17.13 7.46
N ALA A 68 8.94 16.72 6.19
CA ALA A 68 7.78 16.70 5.30
C ALA A 68 7.05 15.35 5.31
N ASP A 69 7.53 14.36 6.07
CA ASP A 69 6.79 13.12 6.31
C ASP A 69 5.56 13.41 7.19
N GLY A 70 4.36 13.19 6.63
CA GLY A 70 3.10 13.28 7.38
C GLY A 70 3.00 12.30 8.56
N GLY A 71 3.84 11.26 8.59
CA GLY A 71 4.01 10.33 9.71
C GLY A 71 5.07 10.72 10.74
N LYS A 72 5.69 11.90 10.61
CA LYS A 72 6.69 12.45 11.54
C LYS A 72 7.90 11.54 11.76
N GLY A 73 8.28 10.75 10.76
CA GLY A 73 9.43 9.84 10.84
C GLY A 73 9.29 8.70 11.84
N ARG A 74 8.06 8.41 12.32
CA ARG A 74 7.82 7.42 13.38
C ARG A 74 7.74 5.97 12.92
N GLN A 75 7.49 5.77 11.63
CA GLN A 75 7.31 4.46 11.03
C GLN A 75 8.48 4.13 10.11
N MET A 76 8.72 2.85 9.88
CA MET A 76 9.72 2.41 8.90
C MET A 76 9.37 2.87 7.47
N PRO A 77 10.34 2.98 6.56
CA PRO A 77 10.09 3.31 5.17
C PRO A 77 9.02 2.41 4.53
N VAL A 78 8.26 2.95 3.57
CA VAL A 78 7.14 2.32 2.85
C VAL A 78 5.85 2.21 3.68
N HIS A 79 5.85 2.68 4.94
CA HIS A 79 4.64 2.79 5.75
C HIS A 79 3.89 4.10 5.48
N TYR A 80 3.39 4.23 4.27
CA TYR A 80 2.70 5.45 3.85
C TYR A 80 1.36 5.64 4.57
N THR A 81 0.95 6.90 4.68
CA THR A 81 -0.32 7.31 5.27
C THR A 81 -0.84 8.55 4.57
N SER A 82 -2.15 8.63 4.33
CA SER A 82 -2.74 9.88 3.82
C SER A 82 -4.25 9.95 4.01
N SER A 83 -4.68 10.75 4.98
CA SER A 83 -6.10 11.06 5.20
C SER A 83 -6.72 11.80 4.01
N LYS A 84 -5.96 12.72 3.39
CA LYS A 84 -6.37 13.47 2.17
C LYS A 84 -6.78 12.54 1.03
N HIS A 85 -6.09 11.40 0.88
CA HIS A 85 -6.31 10.44 -0.19
C HIS A 85 -7.14 9.23 0.26
N TYR A 86 -7.80 9.30 1.43
CA TYR A 86 -8.58 8.22 2.02
C TYR A 86 -7.81 6.90 2.11
N PHE A 87 -6.51 6.98 2.42
CA PHE A 87 -5.61 5.83 2.54
C PHE A 87 -5.17 5.71 4.00
N GLN A 88 -5.58 4.63 4.64
CA GLN A 88 -5.26 4.35 6.04
C GLN A 88 -3.77 4.06 6.19
N SER A 89 -3.21 4.45 7.34
CA SER A 89 -1.79 4.25 7.63
C SER A 89 -1.43 2.78 7.55
N ILE A 90 -0.35 2.47 6.84
CA ILE A 90 0.23 1.13 6.82
C ILE A 90 0.79 0.76 8.20
N SER A 91 0.65 -0.51 8.58
CA SER A 91 1.25 -1.10 9.77
C SER A 91 1.98 -2.40 9.42
N SER A 92 3.09 -2.73 10.11
CA SER A 92 3.83 -3.97 9.85
C SER A 92 3.06 -5.25 10.12
N PRO A 93 2.26 -5.39 11.20
CA PRO A 93 1.54 -6.62 11.48
C PRO A 93 0.64 -7.01 10.29
N LEU A 94 0.80 -8.24 9.81
CA LEU A 94 0.02 -8.72 8.68
C LEU A 94 -1.44 -8.90 9.06
N ALA A 95 -2.32 -8.68 8.09
CA ALA A 95 -3.76 -8.89 8.16
C ALA A 95 -4.55 -8.04 9.17
N THR A 96 -3.92 -7.29 10.08
CA THR A 96 -4.65 -6.47 11.08
C THR A 96 -5.57 -5.44 10.44
N GLN A 97 -5.24 -4.98 9.23
CA GLN A 97 -6.06 -4.04 8.47
C GLN A 97 -7.34 -4.67 7.91
N ILE A 98 -7.44 -6.00 7.81
CA ILE A 98 -8.60 -6.70 7.24
C ILE A 98 -9.87 -6.53 8.10
N PRO A 99 -9.87 -6.85 9.41
CA PRO A 99 -11.03 -6.57 10.26
C PRO A 99 -11.27 -5.06 10.43
N GLN A 100 -10.23 -4.23 10.39
CA GLN A 100 -10.38 -2.76 10.41
C GLN A 100 -11.12 -2.25 9.17
N ALA A 101 -10.84 -2.80 7.98
CA ALA A 101 -11.56 -2.47 6.75
C ALA A 101 -13.02 -2.90 6.81
N ALA A 102 -13.32 -4.08 7.37
CA ALA A 102 -14.70 -4.52 7.60
C ALA A 102 -15.46 -3.57 8.55
N GLY A 103 -14.81 -3.10 9.64
CA GLY A 103 -15.38 -2.11 10.56
C GLY A 103 -15.56 -0.73 9.94
N SER A 104 -14.58 -0.26 9.16
CA SER A 104 -14.64 0.98 8.39
C SER A 104 -15.83 0.96 7.41
N ALA A 105 -15.99 -0.14 6.66
CA ALA A 105 -17.12 -0.35 5.77
C ALA A 105 -18.45 -0.41 6.52
N TYR A 106 -18.51 -1.07 7.68
CA TYR A 106 -19.72 -1.07 8.51
C TYR A 106 -20.11 0.35 8.94
N ALA A 107 -19.14 1.18 9.34
CA ALA A 107 -19.38 2.58 9.67
C ALA A 107 -19.87 3.39 8.46
N LEU A 108 -19.30 3.17 7.27
CA LEU A 108 -19.76 3.80 6.02
C LEU A 108 -21.23 3.46 5.73
N LYS A 109 -21.60 2.18 5.87
CA LYS A 109 -22.99 1.75 5.71
C LYS A 109 -23.93 2.43 6.71
N MET A 110 -23.54 2.49 7.99
CA MET A 110 -24.37 3.08 9.04
C MET A 110 -24.58 4.60 8.88
N ARG A 111 -23.71 5.27 8.13
CA ARG A 111 -23.81 6.71 7.85
C ARG A 111 -24.74 7.06 6.70
N ILE A 112 -25.18 6.08 5.89
CA ILE A 112 -26.11 6.34 4.79
C ILE A 112 -27.48 6.69 5.42
N PRO A 113 -28.02 7.90 5.18
CA PRO A 113 -29.32 8.28 5.71
C PRO A 113 -30.38 7.26 5.29
N THR A 114 -31.18 6.80 6.25
CA THR A 114 -32.18 5.73 6.06
C THR A 114 -33.37 6.12 5.18
N GLN A 115 -33.30 7.22 4.42
CA GLN A 115 -34.41 7.76 3.64
C GLN A 115 -33.98 8.12 2.22
N TYR A 116 -34.28 7.21 1.29
CA TYR A 116 -34.69 7.39 -0.12
C TYR A 116 -33.90 8.32 -1.08
N HIS A 117 -32.84 9.01 -0.65
CA HIS A 117 -32.14 10.01 -1.49
C HIS A 117 -30.62 10.04 -1.33
N ALA A 118 -29.98 8.92 -0.94
CA ALA A 118 -28.53 8.83 -1.12
C ALA A 118 -28.23 8.71 -2.62
N ASN A 119 -27.77 9.81 -3.24
CA ASN A 119 -27.20 9.78 -4.58
C ASN A 119 -26.02 8.79 -4.60
N ASP A 120 -25.77 8.15 -5.74
CA ASP A 120 -24.70 7.16 -5.90
C ASP A 120 -23.31 7.69 -5.47
N SER A 121 -23.11 9.02 -5.57
CA SER A 121 -21.91 9.73 -5.13
C SER A 121 -21.69 9.79 -3.62
N GLU A 122 -22.69 9.43 -2.80
CA GLU A 122 -22.59 9.42 -1.34
C GLU A 122 -22.31 8.02 -0.78
N ARG A 123 -22.43 6.97 -1.60
CA ARG A 123 -22.16 5.61 -1.20
C ARG A 123 -20.69 5.27 -1.44
N ASN A 124 -19.98 5.08 -0.34
CA ASN A 124 -18.56 4.70 -0.34
C ASN A 124 -18.39 3.31 0.25
N CYS A 125 -17.36 2.61 -0.21
CA CYS A 125 -16.93 1.33 0.35
C CYS A 125 -15.54 1.44 0.96
N SER A 126 -15.15 0.40 1.70
CA SER A 126 -13.74 0.15 1.99
C SER A 126 -13.16 -0.81 0.96
N VAL A 127 -11.87 -0.66 0.66
CA VAL A 127 -11.09 -1.60 -0.14
C VAL A 127 -9.89 -2.02 0.67
N CYS A 128 -9.66 -3.32 0.77
CA CYS A 128 -8.60 -3.87 1.61
C CYS A 128 -7.67 -4.75 0.79
N PHE A 129 -6.43 -4.31 0.61
CA PHE A 129 -5.38 -5.09 -0.01
C PHE A 129 -4.65 -5.96 1.01
N PHE A 130 -4.30 -7.17 0.59
CA PHE A 130 -3.45 -8.09 1.34
C PHE A 130 -2.82 -9.11 0.38
N GLY A 131 -1.70 -9.73 0.76
CA GLY A 131 -1.07 -10.83 0.04
C GLY A 131 -1.66 -12.19 0.44
N GLU A 132 -1.42 -13.22 -0.36
CA GLU A 132 -1.90 -14.58 -0.09
C GLU A 132 -1.35 -15.16 1.21
N GLY A 133 -0.14 -14.75 1.63
CA GLY A 133 0.39 -15.12 2.94
C GLY A 133 -0.33 -14.48 4.12
N ALA A 134 -0.74 -13.21 4.00
CA ALA A 134 -1.54 -12.56 5.04
C ALA A 134 -2.93 -13.20 5.18
N ALA A 135 -3.42 -13.88 4.14
CA ALA A 135 -4.68 -14.63 4.21
C ALA A 135 -4.61 -15.91 5.08
N SER A 136 -3.42 -16.30 5.55
CA SER A 136 -3.24 -17.38 6.53
C SER A 136 -3.34 -16.92 7.99
N GLU A 137 -3.33 -15.61 8.25
CA GLU A 137 -3.50 -15.06 9.60
C GLU A 137 -4.94 -15.20 10.09
N GLY A 138 -5.12 -15.31 11.43
CA GLY A 138 -6.45 -15.40 12.04
C GLY A 138 -7.35 -14.19 11.75
N ASP A 139 -6.75 -13.00 11.62
CA ASP A 139 -7.46 -11.76 11.31
C ASP A 139 -8.09 -11.76 9.91
N PHE A 140 -7.55 -12.54 8.96
CA PHE A 140 -8.21 -12.77 7.68
C PHE A 140 -9.57 -13.43 7.91
N HIS A 141 -9.62 -14.54 8.66
CA HIS A 141 -10.87 -15.23 8.95
C HIS A 141 -11.87 -14.32 9.69
N ALA A 142 -11.40 -13.61 10.72
CA ALA A 142 -12.23 -12.72 11.52
C ALA A 142 -12.82 -11.58 10.66
N GLY A 143 -12.01 -10.91 9.84
CA GLY A 143 -12.45 -9.82 8.99
C GLY A 143 -13.41 -10.26 7.89
N MET A 144 -13.17 -11.43 7.26
CA MET A 144 -14.08 -11.98 6.25
C MET A 144 -15.45 -12.31 6.86
N ASN A 145 -15.47 -13.05 7.97
CA ASN A 145 -16.72 -13.44 8.62
C ASN A 145 -17.50 -12.22 9.15
N LEU A 146 -16.80 -11.24 9.74
CA LEU A 146 -17.40 -9.99 10.20
C LEU A 146 -18.07 -9.24 9.04
N ALA A 147 -17.35 -9.06 7.93
CA ALA A 147 -17.88 -8.36 6.76
C ALA A 147 -19.11 -9.05 6.15
N ALA A 148 -19.09 -10.38 6.08
CA ALA A 148 -20.20 -11.17 5.54
C ALA A 148 -21.45 -11.10 6.42
N THR A 149 -21.29 -11.43 7.71
CA THR A 149 -22.42 -11.47 8.67
C THR A 149 -23.03 -10.09 8.88
N LEU A 150 -22.19 -9.06 8.94
CA LEU A 150 -22.65 -7.69 9.08
C LEU A 150 -23.01 -7.03 7.76
N LYS A 151 -22.90 -7.69 6.60
CA LYS A 151 -23.24 -7.08 5.30
C LYS A 151 -22.50 -5.75 5.10
N CYS A 152 -21.17 -5.80 5.11
CA CYS A 152 -20.33 -4.61 4.97
C CYS A 152 -20.07 -4.30 3.48
N PRO A 153 -20.13 -3.02 3.07
CA PRO A 153 -19.71 -2.57 1.74
C PRO A 153 -18.18 -2.55 1.64
N VAL A 154 -17.56 -3.72 1.50
CA VAL A 154 -16.10 -3.86 1.42
C VAL A 154 -15.68 -4.75 0.25
N VAL A 155 -14.63 -4.32 -0.47
CA VAL A 155 -13.96 -5.13 -1.49
C VAL A 155 -12.61 -5.58 -0.94
N PHE A 156 -12.46 -6.88 -0.75
CA PHE A 156 -11.20 -7.51 -0.35
C PHE A 156 -10.40 -7.87 -1.60
N VAL A 157 -9.14 -7.46 -1.66
CA VAL A 157 -8.27 -7.66 -2.84
C VAL A 157 -7.01 -8.41 -2.40
N CYS A 158 -6.99 -9.71 -2.66
CA CYS A 158 -5.83 -10.54 -2.46
C CYS A 158 -4.87 -10.40 -3.65
N ARG A 159 -3.66 -9.92 -3.40
CA ARG A 159 -2.53 -9.98 -4.33
C ARG A 159 -1.83 -11.32 -4.16
N ASN A 160 -2.25 -12.32 -4.94
CA ASN A 160 -1.61 -13.62 -4.92
C ASN A 160 -0.41 -13.59 -5.88
N ASN A 161 0.77 -13.31 -5.31
CA ASN A 161 2.00 -13.16 -6.07
C ASN A 161 2.92 -14.40 -6.00
N GLY A 162 2.38 -15.49 -5.45
CA GLY A 162 3.00 -16.81 -5.34
C GLY A 162 3.91 -17.01 -4.12
N TYR A 163 4.27 -15.95 -3.37
CA TYR A 163 5.25 -16.06 -2.28
C TYR A 163 5.04 -15.10 -1.11
N ALA A 164 5.02 -15.67 0.10
CA ALA A 164 5.15 -14.94 1.36
C ALA A 164 6.61 -14.97 1.84
N ILE A 165 7.37 -13.91 1.56
CA ILE A 165 8.83 -13.89 1.70
C ILE A 165 9.46 -15.03 0.88
N SER A 166 9.78 -16.16 1.52
CA SER A 166 10.38 -17.36 0.94
C SER A 166 9.41 -18.54 0.83
N THR A 167 8.28 -18.49 1.53
CA THR A 167 7.27 -19.56 1.53
C THR A 167 6.47 -19.51 0.24
N PRO A 168 6.57 -20.52 -0.65
CA PRO A 168 5.76 -20.58 -1.85
C PRO A 168 4.29 -20.84 -1.51
N ALA A 169 3.38 -20.45 -2.40
CA ALA A 169 1.94 -20.66 -2.24
C ALA A 169 1.56 -22.13 -1.95
N SER A 170 2.29 -23.09 -2.50
CA SER A 170 2.10 -24.53 -2.26
C SER A 170 2.35 -24.97 -0.81
N GLU A 171 3.13 -24.21 -0.06
CA GLU A 171 3.34 -24.42 1.39
C GLU A 171 2.45 -23.50 2.23
N GLN A 172 1.84 -22.48 1.61
CA GLN A 172 0.96 -21.54 2.28
C GLN A 172 -0.45 -22.10 2.46
N TYR A 173 -0.95 -22.86 1.49
CA TYR A 173 -2.28 -23.47 1.54
C TYR A 173 -2.43 -24.66 0.60
N ASN A 174 -3.40 -25.54 0.91
CA ASN A 174 -3.76 -26.69 0.08
C ASN A 174 -5.07 -26.50 -0.71
N GLY A 175 -5.82 -25.42 -0.44
CA GLY A 175 -7.03 -25.10 -1.18
C GLY A 175 -6.75 -24.49 -2.56
N ASP A 176 -7.80 -24.27 -3.34
CA ASP A 176 -7.70 -23.56 -4.61
C ASP A 176 -7.57 -22.04 -4.35
N GLY A 177 -6.37 -21.60 -4.00
CA GLY A 177 -6.05 -20.20 -3.74
C GLY A 177 -6.86 -19.56 -2.63
N ILE A 178 -7.02 -18.24 -2.74
CA ILE A 178 -7.77 -17.42 -1.79
C ILE A 178 -9.22 -17.24 -2.26
N ALA A 179 -9.49 -17.22 -3.57
CA ALA A 179 -10.83 -17.09 -4.12
C ALA A 179 -11.80 -18.18 -3.60
N SER A 180 -11.35 -19.44 -3.52
CA SER A 180 -12.19 -20.53 -3.00
C SER A 180 -12.66 -20.32 -1.55
N ARG A 181 -11.93 -19.53 -0.76
CA ARG A 181 -12.27 -19.25 0.65
C ARG A 181 -13.43 -18.27 0.78
N GLY A 182 -13.54 -17.28 -0.11
CA GLY A 182 -14.58 -16.25 -0.06
C GLY A 182 -16.00 -16.84 -0.14
N VAL A 183 -16.16 -17.86 -0.98
CA VAL A 183 -17.42 -18.61 -1.12
C VAL A 183 -17.88 -19.23 0.21
N GLY A 184 -16.94 -19.71 1.03
CA GLY A 184 -17.23 -20.29 2.35
C GLY A 184 -17.83 -19.29 3.35
N TYR A 185 -17.61 -18.00 3.17
CA TYR A 185 -18.23 -16.93 3.96
C TYR A 185 -19.50 -16.36 3.32
N GLY A 186 -19.92 -16.87 2.16
CA GLY A 186 -21.07 -16.36 1.40
C GLY A 186 -20.79 -15.06 0.62
N MET A 187 -19.52 -14.78 0.32
CA MET A 187 -19.13 -13.60 -0.47
C MET A 187 -19.18 -13.88 -1.97
N ASP A 188 -19.53 -12.86 -2.76
CA ASP A 188 -19.23 -12.92 -4.19
C ASP A 188 -17.72 -12.89 -4.36
N THR A 189 -17.21 -13.79 -5.20
CA THR A 189 -15.78 -13.98 -5.33
C THR A 189 -15.37 -14.16 -6.78
N ILE A 190 -14.26 -13.54 -7.16
CA ILE A 190 -13.69 -13.64 -8.50
C ILE A 190 -12.17 -13.77 -8.43
N ARG A 191 -11.61 -14.62 -9.29
CA ARG A 191 -10.18 -14.64 -9.57
C ARG A 191 -9.92 -13.95 -10.89
N ILE A 192 -8.90 -13.09 -10.95
CA ILE A 192 -8.51 -12.35 -12.15
C ILE A 192 -7.02 -12.53 -12.47
N ASP A 193 -6.66 -12.23 -13.71
CA ASP A 193 -5.29 -11.93 -14.09
C ASP A 193 -4.92 -10.56 -13.52
N GLY A 194 -4.04 -10.53 -12.52
CA GLY A 194 -3.57 -9.33 -11.84
C GLY A 194 -2.58 -8.51 -12.65
N ASN A 195 -2.02 -9.07 -13.74
CA ASN A 195 -1.15 -8.35 -14.67
C ASN A 195 -1.93 -7.71 -15.82
N ASP A 196 -3.26 -7.89 -15.84
CA ASP A 196 -4.19 -7.20 -16.74
C ASP A 196 -4.87 -6.03 -16.01
N MET A 197 -4.44 -4.81 -16.33
CA MET A 197 -5.00 -3.60 -15.70
C MET A 197 -6.51 -3.45 -15.97
N TRP A 198 -7.00 -3.90 -17.13
CA TRP A 198 -8.41 -3.80 -17.48
C TRP A 198 -9.25 -4.86 -16.79
N ALA A 199 -8.72 -6.07 -16.60
CA ALA A 199 -9.39 -7.09 -15.78
C ALA A 199 -9.50 -6.62 -14.32
N ALA A 200 -8.41 -6.06 -13.76
CA ALA A 200 -8.41 -5.46 -12.43
C ALA A 200 -9.43 -4.33 -12.30
N TYR A 201 -9.49 -3.43 -13.29
CA TYR A 201 -10.47 -2.34 -13.33
C TYR A 201 -11.90 -2.85 -13.41
N ASN A 202 -12.22 -3.73 -14.36
CA ASN A 202 -13.59 -4.20 -14.60
C ASN A 202 -14.12 -5.04 -13.42
N ALA A 203 -13.30 -5.93 -12.87
CA ALA A 203 -13.66 -6.72 -11.71
C ALA A 203 -13.90 -5.82 -10.49
N THR A 204 -13.03 -4.85 -10.25
CA THR A 204 -13.18 -3.92 -9.12
C THR A 204 -14.38 -2.99 -9.30
N LYS A 205 -14.64 -2.49 -10.51
CA LYS A 205 -15.81 -1.65 -10.79
C LYS A 205 -17.11 -2.40 -10.48
N THR A 206 -17.17 -3.67 -10.84
CA THR A 206 -18.31 -4.56 -10.55
C THR A 206 -18.41 -4.87 -9.05
N ALA A 207 -17.28 -5.24 -8.43
CA ALA A 207 -17.22 -5.54 -6.99
C ALA A 207 -17.62 -4.34 -6.13
N ARG A 208 -17.13 -3.14 -6.49
CA ARG A 208 -17.51 -1.88 -5.84
C ARG A 208 -19.01 -1.67 -5.94
N LYS A 209 -19.59 -1.83 -7.14
CA LYS A 209 -21.03 -1.67 -7.37
C LYS A 209 -21.83 -2.61 -6.44
N ILE A 210 -21.50 -3.90 -6.41
CA ILE A 210 -22.12 -4.88 -5.51
C ILE A 210 -21.97 -4.45 -4.05
N ALA A 211 -20.78 -4.05 -3.63
CA ALA A 211 -20.50 -3.64 -2.26
C ALA A 211 -21.39 -2.47 -1.82
N VAL A 212 -21.50 -1.41 -2.63
CA VAL A 212 -22.24 -0.18 -2.26
C VAL A 212 -23.75 -0.25 -2.52
N GLU A 213 -24.20 -1.03 -3.49
CA GLU A 213 -25.63 -1.17 -3.82
C GLU A 213 -26.31 -2.24 -2.96
N GLU A 214 -25.62 -3.35 -2.69
CA GLU A 214 -26.19 -4.52 -2.01
C GLU A 214 -25.70 -4.69 -0.57
N ASN A 215 -24.75 -3.87 -0.12
CA ASN A 215 -24.06 -4.03 1.17
C ASN A 215 -23.45 -5.42 1.33
N LYS A 216 -22.90 -5.97 0.25
CA LYS A 216 -22.36 -7.32 0.22
C LYS A 216 -20.85 -7.29 -0.01
N PRO A 217 -20.04 -7.91 0.86
CA PRO A 217 -18.62 -7.95 0.64
C PRO A 217 -18.26 -8.80 -0.58
N VAL A 218 -17.21 -8.38 -1.28
CA VAL A 218 -16.70 -9.08 -2.47
C VAL A 218 -15.22 -9.39 -2.28
N LEU A 219 -14.80 -10.60 -2.66
CA LEU A 219 -13.39 -11.01 -2.67
C LEU A 219 -12.87 -11.08 -4.11
N ILE A 220 -11.78 -10.38 -4.38
CA ILE A 220 -11.02 -10.45 -5.62
C ILE A 220 -9.68 -11.11 -5.31
N GLU A 221 -9.37 -12.22 -5.97
CA GLU A 221 -8.01 -12.76 -6.00
C GLU A 221 -7.34 -12.38 -7.32
N ALA A 222 -6.36 -11.48 -7.25
CA ALA A 222 -5.57 -11.08 -8.38
C ALA A 222 -4.29 -11.91 -8.46
N MET A 223 -4.21 -12.75 -9.48
CA MET A 223 -3.04 -13.60 -9.73
C MET A 223 -1.95 -12.77 -10.41
N THR A 224 -0.80 -12.65 -9.76
CA THR A 224 0.33 -11.86 -10.25
C THR A 224 1.63 -12.57 -9.88
N TYR A 225 2.78 -11.91 -10.07
CA TYR A 225 4.07 -12.47 -9.71
C TYR A 225 4.99 -11.40 -9.12
N ARG A 226 5.60 -11.70 -7.96
CA ARG A 226 6.56 -10.79 -7.32
C ARG A 226 7.92 -10.88 -8.02
N VAL A 227 8.14 -10.06 -9.05
CA VAL A 227 9.38 -10.08 -9.84
C VAL A 227 10.59 -9.69 -8.97
N GLY A 228 10.44 -8.66 -8.14
CA GLY A 228 11.49 -8.23 -7.20
C GLY A 228 11.72 -9.21 -6.04
N HIS A 229 12.74 -8.93 -5.22
CA HIS A 229 12.89 -9.53 -3.90
C HIS A 229 11.70 -9.16 -2.99
N HIS A 230 11.55 -9.84 -1.86
CA HIS A 230 10.51 -9.48 -0.89
C HIS A 230 10.68 -8.03 -0.40
N SER A 231 11.89 -7.67 -0.02
CA SER A 231 12.33 -6.34 0.41
C SER A 231 13.84 -6.20 0.20
N THR A 232 14.41 -5.05 0.56
CA THR A 232 15.88 -4.84 0.57
C THR A 232 16.63 -5.68 1.61
N SER A 233 15.92 -6.33 2.52
CA SER A 233 16.48 -7.26 3.52
C SER A 233 16.42 -8.73 3.07
N ASP A 234 15.92 -8.98 1.87
CA ASP A 234 15.72 -10.31 1.31
C ASP A 234 16.60 -10.56 0.09
N ASP A 235 16.95 -11.83 -0.13
CA ASP A 235 17.62 -12.32 -1.33
C ASP A 235 16.85 -13.52 -1.87
N SER A 236 15.98 -13.24 -2.84
CA SER A 236 15.11 -14.25 -3.41
C SER A 236 15.78 -15.25 -4.35
N THR A 237 17.05 -15.03 -4.71
CA THR A 237 17.81 -16.01 -5.50
C THR A 237 18.10 -17.29 -4.72
N LYS A 238 17.94 -17.25 -3.39
CA LYS A 238 18.16 -18.40 -2.49
C LYS A 238 17.01 -19.42 -2.49
N TYR A 239 15.82 -19.04 -2.94
CA TYR A 239 14.62 -19.88 -2.80
C TYR A 239 13.68 -19.84 -4.02
N ARG A 240 14.02 -19.10 -5.10
CA ARG A 240 13.26 -19.10 -6.36
C ARG A 240 14.15 -19.39 -7.55
N ASP A 241 13.62 -20.09 -8.54
CA ASP A 241 14.33 -20.31 -9.80
C ASP A 241 14.45 -18.99 -10.57
N ARG A 242 15.67 -18.66 -11.01
CA ARG A 242 15.92 -17.47 -11.84
C ARG A 242 15.13 -17.51 -13.15
N LYS A 243 14.96 -18.70 -13.74
CA LYS A 243 14.19 -18.87 -15.00
C LYS A 243 12.72 -18.58 -14.82
N GLU A 244 12.15 -18.90 -13.65
CA GLU A 244 10.77 -18.58 -13.31
C GLU A 244 10.58 -17.05 -13.27
N VAL A 245 11.45 -16.34 -12.58
CA VAL A 245 11.42 -14.87 -12.49
C VAL A 245 11.60 -14.23 -13.88
N GLU A 246 12.59 -14.67 -14.65
CA GLU A 246 12.85 -14.16 -16.00
C GLU A 246 11.64 -14.37 -16.93
N ARG A 247 10.96 -15.52 -16.84
CA ARG A 247 9.73 -15.80 -17.60
C ARG A 247 8.64 -14.78 -17.30
N HIS A 248 8.33 -14.55 -16.02
CA HIS A 248 7.31 -13.58 -15.63
C HIS A 248 7.70 -12.15 -16.03
N GLN A 249 8.97 -11.77 -15.86
CA GLN A 249 9.44 -10.45 -16.22
C GLN A 249 9.39 -10.18 -17.73
N GLN A 250 9.64 -11.18 -18.57
CA GLN A 250 9.67 -11.01 -20.03
C GLN A 250 8.30 -11.14 -20.68
N PHE A 251 7.49 -12.10 -20.25
CA PHE A 251 6.26 -12.48 -20.96
C PHE A 251 4.98 -12.02 -20.26
N GLU A 252 5.03 -11.75 -18.96
CA GLU A 252 3.85 -11.43 -18.15
C GLU A 252 3.94 -10.01 -17.54
N ASN A 253 4.80 -9.14 -18.06
CA ASN A 253 5.01 -7.80 -17.53
C ASN A 253 3.75 -6.90 -17.69
N PRO A 254 3.17 -6.38 -16.60
CA PRO A 254 1.94 -5.57 -16.67
C PRO A 254 2.13 -4.26 -17.44
N ILE A 255 3.29 -3.59 -17.29
CA ILE A 255 3.56 -2.32 -17.97
C ILE A 255 3.67 -2.55 -19.48
N THR A 256 4.43 -3.54 -19.90
CA THR A 256 4.57 -3.90 -21.33
C THR A 256 3.21 -4.24 -21.96
N ARG A 257 2.35 -4.97 -21.24
CA ARG A 257 0.99 -5.29 -21.72
C ARG A 257 0.16 -4.03 -21.98
N VAL A 258 0.16 -3.07 -21.04
CA VAL A 258 -0.58 -1.81 -21.20
C VAL A 258 -0.01 -0.96 -22.33
N CYS A 259 1.32 -0.80 -22.40
CA CYS A 259 1.98 -0.05 -23.48
C CYS A 259 1.63 -0.63 -24.86
N ASN A 260 1.73 -1.95 -25.03
CA ASN A 260 1.40 -2.62 -26.30
C ASN A 260 -0.07 -2.42 -26.68
N TYR A 261 -0.98 -2.50 -25.71
CA TYR A 261 -2.39 -2.21 -25.94
C TYR A 261 -2.60 -0.77 -26.42
N MET A 262 -2.03 0.21 -25.71
CA MET A 262 -2.18 1.63 -26.05
C MET A 262 -1.59 1.97 -27.43
N MET A 263 -0.43 1.39 -27.76
CA MET A 263 0.19 1.55 -29.08
C MET A 263 -0.65 0.94 -30.20
N ASN A 264 -1.20 -0.26 -29.99
CA ASN A 264 -2.09 -0.91 -30.96
C ASN A 264 -3.41 -0.15 -31.18
N GLN A 265 -3.89 0.59 -30.18
CA GLN A 265 -5.06 1.46 -30.30
C GLN A 265 -4.73 2.85 -30.88
N GLY A 266 -3.45 3.19 -31.06
CA GLY A 266 -3.02 4.52 -31.50
C GLY A 266 -3.15 5.62 -30.42
N PHE A 267 -3.26 5.24 -29.13
CA PHE A 267 -3.31 6.19 -28.01
C PHE A 267 -1.92 6.60 -27.50
N TRP A 268 -0.88 5.88 -27.92
CA TRP A 268 0.48 6.05 -27.46
C TRP A 268 1.45 5.63 -28.55
N THR A 269 2.64 6.22 -28.58
CA THR A 269 3.69 5.91 -29.55
C THR A 269 5.00 5.57 -28.84
N GLN A 270 5.92 4.93 -29.56
CA GLN A 270 7.26 4.64 -29.01
C GLN A 270 8.02 5.93 -28.65
N ALA A 271 7.86 6.99 -29.45
CA ALA A 271 8.49 8.28 -29.17
C ALA A 271 7.96 8.92 -27.87
N GLU A 272 6.64 8.88 -27.65
CA GLU A 272 6.03 9.35 -26.39
C GLU A 272 6.47 8.51 -25.19
N ASP A 273 6.57 7.18 -25.35
CA ASP A 273 7.05 6.28 -24.30
C ASP A 273 8.49 6.59 -23.87
N ASP A 274 9.39 6.78 -24.85
CA ASP A 274 10.80 7.10 -24.59
C ASP A 274 10.96 8.48 -23.93
N GLN A 275 10.23 9.48 -24.43
CA GLN A 275 10.21 10.82 -23.83
C GLN A 275 9.67 10.78 -22.40
N TYR A 276 8.52 10.13 -22.18
CA TYR A 276 7.88 10.07 -20.87
C TYR A 276 8.75 9.35 -19.83
N LYS A 277 9.45 8.28 -20.22
CA LYS A 277 10.42 7.60 -19.33
C LYS A 277 11.54 8.53 -18.88
N GLN A 278 12.03 9.39 -19.77
CA GLN A 278 13.05 10.37 -19.43
C GLN A 278 12.50 11.45 -18.48
N GLU A 279 11.32 12.01 -18.78
CA GLU A 279 10.64 12.99 -17.93
C GLU A 279 10.37 12.45 -16.51
N VAL A 280 9.84 11.23 -16.42
CA VAL A 280 9.59 10.56 -15.14
C VAL A 280 10.90 10.31 -14.38
N ARG A 281 11.96 9.90 -15.06
CA ARG A 281 13.28 9.71 -14.43
C ARG A 281 13.77 11.02 -13.83
N ASP A 282 13.71 12.12 -14.58
CA ASP A 282 14.18 13.43 -14.12
C ASP A 282 13.33 13.96 -12.97
N HIS A 283 12.00 13.79 -13.03
CA HIS A 283 11.09 14.14 -11.94
C HIS A 283 11.42 13.35 -10.66
N VAL A 284 11.54 12.01 -10.75
CA VAL A 284 11.87 11.16 -9.60
C VAL A 284 13.24 11.53 -9.01
N MET A 285 14.25 11.79 -9.85
CA MET A 285 15.57 12.20 -9.38
C MET A 285 15.55 13.58 -8.71
N SER A 286 14.72 14.51 -9.19
CA SER A 286 14.54 15.82 -8.58
C SER A 286 13.90 15.70 -7.20
N SER A 287 12.77 14.98 -7.09
CA SER A 287 12.09 14.72 -5.82
C SER A 287 13.02 14.02 -4.82
N PHE A 288 13.86 13.09 -5.28
CA PHE A 288 14.83 12.41 -4.43
C PHE A 288 15.84 13.39 -3.84
N LYS A 289 16.44 14.24 -4.68
CA LYS A 289 17.41 15.26 -4.24
C LYS A 289 16.78 16.28 -3.30
N ASN A 290 15.52 16.64 -3.50
CA ASN A 290 14.80 17.55 -2.62
C ASN A 290 14.57 16.92 -1.26
N SER A 291 14.00 15.71 -1.22
CA SER A 291 13.67 14.98 0.01
C SER A 291 14.92 14.67 0.84
N GLN A 292 16.03 14.30 0.18
CA GLN A 292 17.28 13.97 0.86
C GLN A 292 17.90 15.17 1.60
N LYS A 293 17.64 16.40 1.16
CA LYS A 293 18.20 17.62 1.79
C LYS A 293 17.38 18.10 2.98
N LYS A 294 16.14 17.63 3.12
CA LYS A 294 15.26 18.01 4.22
C LYS A 294 15.78 17.39 5.51
N LYS A 295 15.72 18.16 6.60
CA LYS A 295 16.09 17.71 7.94
C LYS A 295 15.09 16.70 8.49
N LYS A 296 15.48 16.00 9.54
CA LYS A 296 14.62 15.12 10.34
C LYS A 296 13.66 15.95 11.22
N PRO A 297 12.48 15.43 11.59
CA PRO A 297 11.54 16.11 12.47
C PRO A 297 12.19 16.46 13.83
N PRO A 298 11.74 17.51 14.53
CA PRO A 298 12.24 17.81 15.87
C PRO A 298 12.11 16.61 16.82
N VAL A 299 13.13 16.35 17.64
CA VAL A 299 13.14 15.16 18.54
C VAL A 299 11.96 15.13 19.51
N LYS A 300 11.42 16.30 19.90
CA LYS A 300 10.19 16.39 20.72
C LYS A 300 8.99 15.68 20.09
N GLU A 301 8.95 15.51 18.77
CA GLU A 301 7.87 14.80 18.10
C GLU A 301 7.82 13.31 18.45
N LEU A 302 8.87 12.76 19.07
CA LEU A 302 8.85 11.43 19.68
C LEU A 302 7.73 11.26 20.72
N PHE A 303 7.38 12.33 21.45
CA PHE A 303 6.42 12.28 22.55
C PHE A 303 4.99 12.64 22.12
N THR A 304 4.83 13.29 20.97
CA THR A 304 3.52 13.80 20.52
C THR A 304 2.68 12.69 19.86
N ASP A 305 1.37 12.89 19.80
CA ASP A 305 0.36 11.98 19.21
C ASP A 305 0.32 10.54 19.77
N VAL A 306 1.04 10.25 20.87
CA VAL A 306 0.82 9.02 21.66
C VAL A 306 -0.60 9.01 22.23
N TYR A 307 -1.06 10.21 22.64
CA TYR A 307 -2.43 10.52 23.00
C TYR A 307 -2.82 11.86 22.36
N ASP A 308 -4.12 12.16 22.32
CA ASP A 308 -4.64 13.45 21.84
C ASP A 308 -4.11 14.65 22.64
N THR A 309 -3.93 14.46 23.95
CA THR A 309 -3.28 15.44 24.84
C THR A 309 -2.10 14.79 25.55
N LEU A 310 -0.98 15.50 25.63
CA LEU A 310 0.25 14.97 26.20
C LEU A 310 0.09 14.77 27.73
N PRO A 311 0.10 13.52 28.24
CA PRO A 311 -0.13 13.26 29.64
C PRO A 311 1.09 13.66 30.49
N PRO A 312 0.91 13.92 31.80
CA PRO A 312 1.98 14.44 32.68
C PRO A 312 3.25 13.60 32.70
N ASN A 313 3.15 12.27 32.56
CA ASN A 313 4.31 11.39 32.51
C ASN A 313 5.14 11.58 31.24
N LEU A 314 4.52 11.83 30.07
CA LEU A 314 5.25 12.09 28.83
C LEU A 314 5.89 13.48 28.85
N VAL A 315 5.24 14.48 29.47
CA VAL A 315 5.85 15.80 29.71
C VAL A 315 7.11 15.68 30.57
N GLN A 316 7.09 14.81 31.60
CA GLN A 316 8.26 14.56 32.43
C GLN A 316 9.39 13.87 31.66
N GLN A 317 9.05 12.90 30.80
CA GLN A 317 10.04 12.20 29.96
C GLN A 317 10.65 13.12 28.90
N GLU A 318 9.87 14.01 28.29
CA GLU A 318 10.36 15.02 27.36
C GLU A 318 11.39 15.94 28.03
N LYS A 319 11.05 16.48 29.21
CA LYS A 319 11.98 17.31 30.01
C LYS A 319 13.24 16.56 30.43
N GLU A 320 13.11 15.27 30.74
CA GLU A 320 14.27 14.45 31.06
C GLU A 320 15.19 14.26 29.84
N LEU A 321 14.63 14.07 28.64
CA LEU A 321 15.43 14.02 27.41
C LEU A 321 16.12 15.36 27.14
N GLU A 322 15.44 16.49 27.30
CA GLU A 322 16.05 17.82 27.18
C GLU A 322 17.23 18.01 28.15
N ARG A 323 17.05 17.54 29.39
CA ARG A 323 18.11 17.55 30.41
C ARG A 323 19.29 16.70 29.98
N LEU A 324 19.06 15.49 29.47
CA LEU A 324 20.11 14.59 28.99
C LEU A 324 20.88 15.17 27.79
N ILE A 325 20.18 15.76 26.82
CA ILE A 325 20.80 16.42 25.65
C ILE A 325 21.72 17.56 26.11
N THR A 326 21.27 18.36 27.08
CA THR A 326 22.06 19.48 27.62
C THR A 326 23.25 18.98 28.45
N THR A 327 23.08 17.88 29.19
CA THR A 327 24.11 17.34 30.10
C THR A 327 25.21 16.60 29.34
N TYR A 328 24.86 15.89 28.27
CA TYR A 328 25.76 15.00 27.53
C TYR A 328 25.69 15.23 26.00
N PRO A 329 25.95 16.45 25.51
CA PRO A 329 25.78 16.81 24.10
C PRO A 329 26.61 15.94 23.13
N GLU A 330 27.71 15.35 23.59
CA GLU A 330 28.58 14.49 22.80
C GLU A 330 27.92 13.19 22.31
N TYR A 331 26.84 12.73 22.97
CA TYR A 331 26.08 11.55 22.52
C TYR A 331 24.87 11.91 21.64
N PHE A 332 24.67 13.20 21.35
CA PHE A 332 23.54 13.72 20.57
C PHE A 332 24.01 14.57 19.38
N ASP A 333 25.18 14.26 18.82
CA ASP A 333 25.75 14.93 17.64
C ASP A 333 24.84 14.83 16.39
N PHE A 334 24.02 13.78 16.31
CA PHE A 334 23.01 13.60 15.27
C PHE A 334 21.91 14.69 15.26
N LEU A 335 21.75 15.48 16.33
CA LEU A 335 20.71 16.52 16.41
C LEU A 335 20.87 17.62 15.35
N ASP A 336 22.07 17.79 14.78
CA ASP A 336 22.29 18.72 13.66
C ASP A 336 21.48 18.33 12.41
N GLU A 337 21.14 17.06 12.26
CA GLU A 337 20.27 16.55 11.19
C GLU A 337 18.79 16.84 11.43
N HIS A 338 18.40 17.22 12.66
CA HIS A 338 17.02 17.51 13.03
C HIS A 338 16.70 19.02 12.94
N GLU A 339 15.43 19.32 12.70
CA GLU A 339 14.91 20.68 12.91
C GLU A 339 14.92 21.06 14.39
N LYS A 340 15.16 22.35 14.65
CA LYS A 340 15.10 22.90 16.00
C LYS A 340 13.64 23.04 16.42
N SER A 341 13.38 22.79 17.71
CA SER A 341 12.04 22.81 18.31
C SER A 341 11.43 24.19 18.39
#